data_AF-A0AAW9CYK5-F1
#
_entry.id   AF-A0AAW9CYK5-F1
#
_cell.length_a   1.000
_cell.length_b   1.000
_cell.length_c   1.000
_cell.angle_alpha   90.00
_cell.angle_beta   90.00
_cell.angle_gamma   90.00
#
_symmetry.space_group_name_H-M   'P 1'
#
loop_
_entity.id
_entity.type
_entity.pdbx_description
1 polymer ?
#
loop_
_entity_poly.entity_id
_entity_poly.type
_entity_poly.pdbx_seq_one_letter_code
_entity_poly.pdbx_strand_id
1 'polypeptide(L)'
;MMRVALGIGCRAGRPADAIEAAIRAALARLPGASFAAVGVVATLDAKAREPGLVECCARHGWPLAAFSRDEIAAHLARLAQLARLGRDASLAARAPPCAAARARFGVDGVCEPCALLAAPNGALIVRKLALDGVTAALAGPL
;
A
#
# COMPACT_ATOMS: atom_id res chain seq x y z
N MET A 1 -17.55 -10.91 -4.38
CA MET A 1 -16.34 -10.86 -3.55
C MET A 1 -15.78 -9.45 -3.64
N MET A 2 -15.57 -8.75 -2.53
CA MET A 2 -14.97 -7.40 -2.56
C MET A 2 -13.51 -7.49 -3.03
N ARG A 3 -13.13 -6.69 -4.03
CA ARG A 3 -11.73 -6.58 -4.47
C ARG A 3 -11.03 -5.45 -3.72
N VAL A 4 -9.74 -5.62 -3.47
CA VAL A 4 -8.91 -4.68 -2.69
C VAL A 4 -7.59 -4.38 -3.41
N ALA A 5 -7.10 -3.15 -3.23
CA ALA A 5 -5.74 -2.75 -3.56
C ALA A 5 -4.79 -3.10 -2.41
N LEU A 6 -3.64 -3.69 -2.75
CA LEU A 6 -2.53 -3.91 -1.83
C LEU A 6 -1.47 -2.84 -2.03
N GLY A 7 -1.23 -2.01 -1.04
CA GLY A 7 -0.09 -1.11 -1.07
C GLY A 7 1.13 -1.73 -0.39
N ILE A 8 2.26 -1.81 -1.10
CA ILE A 8 3.49 -2.48 -0.65
C ILE A 8 4.65 -1.50 -0.59
N GLY A 9 5.35 -1.50 0.54
CA GLY A 9 6.69 -0.96 0.70
C GLY A 9 7.64 -2.05 1.18
N CYS A 10 8.90 -2.01 0.78
CA CYS A 10 9.88 -3.00 1.23
C CYS A 10 11.30 -2.41 1.34
N ARG A 11 12.15 -3.05 2.14
CA ARG A 11 13.60 -2.84 2.06
C ARG A 11 14.14 -3.44 0.75
N ALA A 12 15.28 -2.94 0.30
CA ALA A 12 15.87 -3.39 -0.96
C ALA A 12 16.15 -4.89 -0.94
N GLY A 13 15.86 -5.57 -2.06
CA GLY A 13 16.20 -6.98 -2.26
C GLY A 13 15.44 -7.96 -1.36
N ARG A 14 14.22 -7.64 -0.91
CA ARG A 14 13.42 -8.65 -0.18
C ARG A 14 12.92 -9.71 -1.16
N PRO A 15 13.03 -11.00 -0.82
CA PRO A 15 12.62 -12.08 -1.72
C PRO A 15 11.10 -12.08 -1.89
N ALA A 16 10.61 -12.66 -2.98
CA ALA A 16 9.18 -12.76 -3.26
C ALA A 16 8.40 -13.42 -2.12
N ASP A 17 8.97 -14.43 -1.47
CA ASP A 17 8.34 -15.14 -0.35
C ASP A 17 8.09 -14.22 0.86
N ALA A 18 9.02 -13.29 1.14
CA ALA A 18 8.84 -12.32 2.22
C ALA A 18 7.75 -11.29 1.88
N ILE A 19 7.65 -10.89 0.61
CA ILE A 19 6.57 -10.02 0.12
C ILE A 19 5.22 -10.74 0.26
N GLU A 20 5.15 -11.99 -0.20
CA GLU A 20 3.95 -12.80 -0.13
C GLU A 20 3.50 -13.06 1.32
N ALA A 21 4.44 -13.34 2.23
CA ALA A 21 4.15 -13.53 3.65
C ALA A 21 3.52 -12.27 4.26
N ALA A 22 4.03 -11.08 3.93
CA ALA A 22 3.46 -9.82 4.39
C ALA A 22 2.07 -9.56 3.80
N ILE A 23 1.84 -9.91 2.53
CA ILE A 23 0.53 -9.84 1.87
C ILE A 23 -0.47 -10.76 2.55
N ARG A 24 -0.08 -12.01 2.81
CA ARG A 24 -0.91 -13.01 3.51
C ARG A 24 -1.27 -12.55 4.91
N ALA A 25 -0.30 -12.00 5.65
CA ALA A 25 -0.52 -11.44 6.97
C ALA A 25 -1.49 -10.24 6.95
N ALA A 26 -1.42 -9.38 5.93
CA ALA A 26 -2.34 -8.26 5.78
C ALA A 26 -3.77 -8.74 5.41
N LEU A 27 -3.90 -9.68 4.47
CA LEU A 27 -5.20 -10.25 4.08
C LEU A 27 -5.88 -11.00 5.23
N ALA A 28 -5.11 -11.67 6.09
CA ALA A 28 -5.64 -12.32 7.29
C ALA A 28 -6.30 -11.35 8.29
N ARG A 29 -6.05 -10.04 8.18
CA ARG A 29 -6.73 -9.01 8.98
C ARG A 29 -8.10 -8.61 8.41
N LEU A 30 -8.43 -9.02 7.19
CA LEU A 30 -9.71 -8.79 6.55
C LEU A 30 -10.51 -10.11 6.53
N PRO A 31 -11.57 -10.25 7.34
CA PRO A 31 -12.35 -11.48 7.42
C PRO A 31 -12.84 -11.96 6.05
N GLY A 32 -12.59 -13.23 5.73
CA GLY A 32 -12.99 -13.86 4.46
C GLY A 32 -12.16 -13.45 3.24
N ALA A 33 -11.13 -12.61 3.40
CA ALA A 33 -10.24 -12.28 2.30
C ALA A 33 -9.22 -13.39 2.02
N SER A 34 -8.93 -13.58 0.74
CA SER A 34 -7.90 -14.47 0.24
C SER A 34 -7.12 -13.77 -0.87
N PHE A 35 -6.16 -14.44 -1.48
CA PHE A 35 -5.42 -13.92 -2.63
C PHE A 35 -6.34 -13.57 -3.81
N ALA A 36 -7.50 -14.22 -3.92
CA ALA A 36 -8.51 -13.91 -4.94
C ALA A 36 -9.16 -12.53 -4.76
N ALA A 37 -9.08 -11.94 -3.56
CA ALA A 37 -9.57 -10.58 -3.31
C ALA A 37 -8.62 -9.50 -3.85
N VAL A 38 -7.36 -9.84 -4.14
CA VAL A 38 -6.36 -8.87 -4.60
C VAL A 38 -6.68 -8.45 -6.03
N GLY A 39 -6.96 -7.16 -6.22
CA GLY A 39 -7.20 -6.61 -7.55
C GLY A 39 -5.98 -5.97 -8.19
N VAL A 40 -5.11 -5.37 -7.38
CA VAL A 40 -3.89 -4.69 -7.82
C VAL A 40 -2.92 -4.61 -6.65
N VAL A 41 -1.63 -4.72 -6.94
CA VAL A 41 -0.54 -4.38 -6.03
C VAL A 41 -0.01 -3.01 -6.44
N ALA A 42 0.25 -2.14 -5.46
CA ALA A 42 0.63 -0.75 -5.66
C ALA A 42 1.88 -0.42 -4.85
N THR A 43 2.80 0.35 -5.43
CA THR A 43 4.02 0.77 -4.74
C THR A 43 4.52 2.14 -5.24
N LEU A 44 5.61 2.62 -4.65
CA LEU A 44 6.36 3.78 -5.15
C LEU A 44 7.13 3.38 -6.42
N ASP A 45 7.17 4.23 -7.44
CA ASP A 45 7.89 4.03 -8.71
C ASP A 45 9.35 3.55 -8.54
N ALA A 46 10.09 4.13 -7.60
CA ALA A 46 11.46 3.74 -7.25
C ALA A 46 11.56 2.29 -6.72
N LYS A 47 10.44 1.66 -6.40
CA LYS A 47 10.31 0.29 -5.91
C LYS A 47 9.65 -0.65 -6.91
N ALA A 48 9.12 -0.14 -8.02
CA ALA A 48 8.38 -0.94 -9.01
C ALA A 48 9.25 -2.01 -9.70
N ARG A 49 10.58 -1.88 -9.62
CA ARG A 49 11.56 -2.83 -10.18
C ARG A 49 12.27 -3.68 -9.13
N GLU A 50 11.83 -3.65 -7.86
CA GLU A 50 12.41 -4.53 -6.84
C GLU A 50 12.14 -6.00 -7.21
N PRO A 51 13.18 -6.84 -7.42
CA PRO A 51 13.01 -8.16 -8.02
C PRO A 51 11.98 -9.04 -7.32
N GLY A 52 12.02 -9.10 -5.98
CA GLY A 52 11.05 -9.91 -5.23
C GLY A 52 9.62 -9.38 -5.29
N LEU A 53 9.40 -8.07 -5.46
CA LEU A 53 8.06 -7.53 -5.65
C LEU A 53 7.51 -7.90 -7.03
N VAL A 54 8.32 -7.72 -8.08
CA VAL A 54 7.97 -8.08 -9.46
C VAL A 54 7.68 -9.57 -9.57
N GLU A 55 8.55 -10.40 -9.01
CA GLU A 55 8.39 -11.86 -9.00
C GLU A 55 7.13 -12.29 -8.23
N CYS A 56 6.87 -11.72 -7.04
CA CYS A 56 5.65 -12.00 -6.30
C CYS A 56 4.39 -11.65 -7.12
N CYS A 57 4.35 -10.47 -7.75
CA CYS A 57 3.23 -10.08 -8.60
C CYS A 57 3.05 -11.04 -9.79
N ALA A 58 4.16 -11.44 -10.43
CA ALA A 58 4.14 -12.37 -11.55
C ALA A 58 3.61 -13.77 -11.16
N ARG A 59 4.03 -14.31 -10.00
CA ARG A 59 3.57 -15.61 -9.49
C ARG A 59 2.06 -15.68 -9.32
N HIS A 60 1.44 -14.56 -8.93
CA HIS A 60 0.00 -14.48 -8.65
C HIS A 60 -0.81 -13.82 -9.77
N GLY A 61 -0.17 -13.40 -10.86
CA GLY A 61 -0.82 -12.69 -11.97
C GLY A 61 -1.40 -11.32 -11.58
N TRP A 62 -0.85 -10.68 -10.54
CA TRP A 62 -1.35 -9.39 -10.06
C TRP A 62 -0.77 -8.24 -10.89
N PRO A 63 -1.61 -7.27 -11.33
CA PRO A 63 -1.12 -6.02 -11.86
C PRO A 63 -0.30 -5.26 -10.81
N LEU A 64 0.81 -4.66 -11.22
CA LEU A 64 1.64 -3.79 -10.38
C LEU A 64 1.47 -2.33 -10.83
N ALA A 65 0.77 -1.53 -10.03
CA ALA A 65 0.70 -0.09 -10.17
C ALA A 65 1.87 0.58 -9.44
N ALA A 66 2.41 1.63 -10.05
CA ALA A 66 3.51 2.38 -9.51
C ALA A 66 3.15 3.87 -9.50
N PHE A 67 3.33 4.52 -8.35
CA PHE A 67 3.05 5.94 -8.18
C PHE A 67 4.34 6.69 -7.89
N SER A 68 4.47 7.86 -8.46
CA SER A 68 5.57 8.77 -8.21
C SER A 68 5.53 9.36 -6.80
N ARG A 69 6.67 9.88 -6.38
CA ARG A 69 6.80 10.69 -5.15
C ARG A 69 5.75 11.81 -5.11
N ASP A 70 5.55 12.51 -6.22
CA ASP A 70 4.72 13.70 -6.29
C ASP A 70 3.23 13.33 -6.21
N GLU A 71 2.81 12.24 -6.85
CA GLU A 71 1.45 11.71 -6.71
C GLU A 71 1.14 11.32 -5.25
N ILE A 72 2.09 10.65 -4.59
CA ILE A 72 1.97 10.29 -3.17
C ILE A 72 1.88 11.55 -2.30
N ALA A 73 2.75 12.53 -2.53
CA ALA A 73 2.77 13.78 -1.76
C ALA A 73 1.48 14.59 -1.95
N ALA A 74 1.01 14.74 -3.19
CA ALA A 74 -0.23 15.43 -3.51
C ALA A 74 -1.44 14.73 -2.86
N HIS A 75 -1.48 13.39 -2.92
CA HIS A 75 -2.54 12.61 -2.28
C HIS A 75 -2.55 12.83 -0.76
N LEU A 76 -1.40 12.74 -0.11
CA LEU A 76 -1.28 12.96 1.33
C LEU A 76 -1.66 14.40 1.75
N ALA A 77 -1.30 15.40 0.94
CA ALA A 77 -1.70 16.79 1.17
C ALA A 77 -3.22 16.97 1.07
N ARG A 78 -3.87 16.35 0.06
CA ARG A 78 -5.33 16.34 -0.09
C ARG A 78 -6.01 15.71 1.12
N LEU A 79 -5.54 14.55 1.58
CA LEU A 79 -6.07 13.88 2.77
C LEU A 79 -5.94 14.76 4.02
N ALA A 80 -4.80 15.43 4.19
CA ALA A 80 -4.59 16.35 5.31
C ALA A 80 -5.53 17.57 5.26
N GLN A 81 -5.82 18.11 4.08
CA GLN A 81 -6.82 19.18 3.90
C GLN A 81 -8.23 18.71 4.26
N LEU A 82 -8.65 17.55 3.76
CA LEU A 82 -9.96 16.97 4.05
C LEU A 82 -10.18 16.74 5.56
N ALA A 83 -9.16 16.18 6.23
CA ALA A 83 -9.17 15.97 7.68
C ALA A 83 -9.36 17.29 8.46
N ARG A 84 -8.70 18.37 8.03
CA ARG A 84 -8.85 19.71 8.65
C ARG A 84 -10.25 20.29 8.50
N LEU A 85 -10.94 19.94 7.42
CA LEU A 85 -12.30 20.40 7.12
C LEU A 85 -13.38 19.54 7.80
N GLY A 86 -13.00 18.55 8.62
CA GLY A 86 -13.94 17.59 9.22
C GLY A 86 -14.66 16.71 8.19
N ARG A 87 -14.21 16.72 6.93
CA ARG A 87 -14.80 15.97 5.83
C ARG A 87 -13.99 14.70 5.66
N ASP A 88 -14.47 13.65 6.31
CA ASP A 88 -13.96 12.27 6.27
C ASP A 88 -12.93 11.90 7.35
N ALA A 89 -13.44 11.55 8.53
CA ALA A 89 -12.67 11.02 9.65
C ALA A 89 -12.08 9.62 9.37
N SER A 90 -12.61 8.89 8.39
CA SER A 90 -12.13 7.54 8.04
C SER A 90 -10.84 7.58 7.22
N LEU A 91 -10.64 8.64 6.44
CA LEU A 91 -9.40 8.97 5.72
C LEU A 91 -8.36 9.70 6.59
N ALA A 92 -8.79 10.34 7.68
CA ALA A 92 -7.95 11.17 8.55
C ALA A 92 -7.01 10.37 9.46
N ALA A 93 -7.23 9.06 9.60
CA ALA A 93 -6.33 8.16 10.35
C ALA A 93 -5.06 7.84 9.55
N ARG A 94 -4.31 8.88 9.16
CA ARG A 94 -2.98 8.76 8.54
C ARG A 94 -2.07 7.96 9.49
N ALA A 95 -1.37 6.94 9.00
CA ALA A 95 -0.24 6.43 9.76
C ALA A 95 0.75 7.56 10.05
N PRO A 96 1.39 7.56 11.23
CA PRO A 96 2.46 8.50 11.52
C PRO A 96 3.52 8.41 10.43
N PRO A 97 4.09 9.55 10.01
CA PRO A 97 4.91 9.58 8.83
C PRO A 97 6.15 8.70 9.04
N CYS A 98 6.50 7.90 8.04
CA CYS A 98 7.49 6.84 8.11
C CYS A 98 8.91 7.38 7.92
N ALA A 99 9.74 7.29 8.96
CA ALA A 99 11.13 7.78 8.92
C ALA A 99 11.96 7.21 7.76
N ALA A 100 11.82 5.90 7.47
CA ALA A 100 12.54 5.27 6.36
C ALA A 100 12.09 5.78 4.98
N ALA A 101 10.79 6.06 4.81
CA ALA A 101 10.27 6.61 3.56
C ALA A 101 10.69 8.07 3.39
N ARG A 102 10.67 8.87 4.47
CA ARG A 102 11.17 10.26 4.43
C ARG A 102 12.65 10.31 4.09
N ALA A 103 13.47 9.54 4.80
CA ALA A 103 14.93 9.55 4.62
C ALA A 103 15.36 9.14 3.20
N ARG A 104 14.65 8.19 2.58
CA ARG A 104 15.07 7.62 1.28
C ARG A 104 14.34 8.23 0.09
N PHE A 105 13.09 8.64 0.26
CA PHE A 105 12.21 9.03 -0.84
C PHE A 105 11.50 10.36 -0.60
N GLY A 106 11.72 11.05 0.53
CA GLY A 106 11.08 12.33 0.80
C GLY A 106 9.55 12.25 0.95
N VAL A 107 8.97 11.07 1.17
CA VAL A 107 7.52 10.89 1.39
C VAL A 107 7.23 10.35 2.78
N ASP A 108 6.05 10.70 3.30
CA ASP A 108 5.61 10.27 4.64
C ASP A 108 5.20 8.79 4.71
N GLY A 109 5.15 8.08 3.59
CA GLY A 109 4.82 6.66 3.55
C GLY A 109 4.71 6.14 2.13
N VAL A 110 4.73 4.81 1.97
CA VAL A 110 4.57 4.14 0.68
C VAL A 110 3.33 3.26 0.68
N CYS A 111 3.28 2.22 1.53
CA CYS A 111 2.21 1.22 1.49
C CYS A 111 0.80 1.82 1.58
N GLU A 112 0.47 2.61 2.60
CA GLU A 112 -0.90 3.14 2.74
C GLU A 112 -1.31 4.12 1.63
N PRO A 113 -0.52 5.16 1.28
CA PRO A 113 -0.92 6.07 0.22
C PRO A 113 -0.98 5.37 -1.15
N CYS A 114 -0.11 4.39 -1.43
CA CYS A 114 -0.20 3.63 -2.68
C CYS A 114 -1.44 2.72 -2.72
N ALA A 115 -1.85 2.13 -1.60
CA ALA A 115 -3.10 1.38 -1.53
C ALA A 115 -4.30 2.28 -1.85
N LEU A 116 -4.37 3.46 -1.22
CA LEU A 116 -5.45 4.43 -1.44
C LEU A 116 -5.45 5.02 -2.85
N LEU A 117 -4.28 5.33 -3.42
CA LEU A 117 -4.17 5.78 -4.81
C LEU A 117 -4.65 4.73 -5.81
N ALA A 118 -4.41 3.46 -5.53
CA ALA A 118 -4.90 2.35 -6.35
C ALA A 118 -6.39 2.02 -6.13
N ALA A 119 -7.02 2.58 -5.09
CA ALA A 119 -8.45 2.43 -4.79
C ALA A 119 -9.09 3.84 -4.65
N PRO A 120 -9.28 4.58 -5.75
CA PRO A 120 -9.60 6.02 -5.73
C PRO A 120 -10.92 6.36 -5.02
N ASN A 121 -11.87 5.43 -4.99
CA ASN A 121 -13.15 5.55 -4.29
C ASN A 121 -13.21 4.70 -3.01
N GLY A 122 -12.10 4.05 -2.65
CA GLY A 122 -11.99 3.18 -1.49
C GLY A 122 -11.48 3.92 -0.25
N ALA A 123 -11.54 3.22 0.87
CA ALA A 123 -10.95 3.62 2.13
C ALA A 123 -9.92 2.59 2.58
N LEU A 124 -9.08 2.96 3.55
CA LEU A 124 -8.11 2.06 4.14
C LEU A 124 -8.85 1.03 5.01
N ILE A 125 -8.76 -0.25 4.65
CA ILE A 125 -9.41 -1.35 5.36
C ILE A 125 -8.45 -1.96 6.38
N VAL A 126 -7.20 -2.21 5.95
CA VAL A 126 -6.14 -2.70 6.81
C VAL A 126 -4.99 -1.70 6.76
N ARG A 127 -4.72 -1.08 7.92
CA ARG A 127 -3.58 -0.18 8.08
C ARG A 127 -2.26 -0.92 7.95
N LYS A 128 -1.17 -0.15 7.84
CA LYS A 128 0.19 -0.63 7.72
C LYS A 128 0.50 -1.78 8.68
N LEU A 129 0.72 -2.95 8.12
CA LEU A 129 1.33 -4.11 8.77
C LEU A 129 2.79 -4.17 8.33
N ALA A 130 3.72 -4.38 9.27
CA ALA A 130 5.13 -4.55 8.98
C ALA A 130 5.56 -5.98 9.34
N LEU A 131 6.23 -6.66 8.42
CA LEU A 131 6.75 -8.02 8.58
C LEU A 131 8.05 -8.15 7.79
N ASP A 132 9.15 -8.52 8.46
CA ASP A 132 10.45 -8.84 7.85
C ASP A 132 10.99 -7.81 6.83
N GLY A 133 10.81 -6.53 7.14
CA GLY A 133 11.25 -5.43 6.28
C GLY A 133 10.36 -5.18 5.07
N VAL A 134 9.18 -5.79 5.02
CA VAL A 134 8.07 -5.49 4.11
C VAL A 134 6.96 -4.82 4.92
N THR A 135 6.25 -3.89 4.28
CA THR A 135 5.07 -3.24 4.83
C THR A 135 3.93 -3.36 3.83
N ALA A 136 2.77 -3.80 4.29
CA ALA A 136 1.57 -3.99 3.48
C ALA A 136 0.37 -3.24 4.07
N ALA A 137 -0.51 -2.77 3.22
CA ALA A 137 -1.77 -2.13 3.59
C ALA A 137 -2.86 -2.51 2.56
N LEU A 138 -4.12 -2.52 2.98
CA LEU A 138 -5.27 -2.81 2.11
C LEU A 138 -6.20 -1.61 2.02
N ALA A 139 -6.58 -1.24 0.80
CA ALA A 139 -7.64 -0.27 0.55
C ALA A 139 -8.71 -0.86 -0.37
N GLY A 140 -9.94 -0.40 -0.20
CA GLY A 140 -11.04 -0.81 -1.05
C GLY A 140 -12.38 -0.20 -0.62
N PRO A 141 -13.47 -0.53 -1.33
CA PRO A 141 -13.49 -1.43 -2.49
C PRO A 141 -12.73 -0.83 -3.69
N LEU A 142 -12.23 -1.72 -4.56
CA LEU A 142 -11.80 -1.39 -5.91
C LEU A 142 -12.99 -1.21 -6.85
#